data_AF-A0A5J4RXQ5-F1
#
_entry.id   AF-A0A5J4RXQ5-F1
#
_cell.length_a   1.000
_cell.length_b   1.000
_cell.length_c   1.000
_cell.angle_alpha   90.00
_cell.angle_beta   90.00
_cell.angle_gamma   90.00
#
_symmetry.space_group_name_H-M   'P 1'
#
loop_
_entity.id
_entity.type
_entity.pdbx_description
1 polymer ?
#
loop_
_entity_poly.entity_id
_entity_poly.type
_entity_poly.pdbx_seq_one_letter_code
_entity_poly.pdbx_strand_id
1 'polypeptide(L)'
;MIFVIDNAPIHKTEEVEKLCKNAKARIVHTAPFSCELNPIEVVFGFYKRRVHLPPDVASPSTVVPFLDKAFRTVTQQEVSSSINSVETFVHPL
;
A
#
# COMPACT_ATOMS: atom_id res chain seq x y z
N MET A 1 -16.77 2.08 4.38
CA MET A 1 -15.40 1.99 3.82
C MET A 1 -14.57 1.07 4.72
N ILE A 2 -13.69 0.25 4.15
CA ILE A 2 -12.80 -0.63 4.91
C ILE A 2 -11.35 -0.24 4.59
N PHE A 3 -10.56 0.00 5.62
CA PHE A 3 -9.11 0.15 5.51
C PHE A 3 -8.44 -1.15 5.92
N VAL A 4 -7.67 -1.73 5.02
CA VAL A 4 -6.76 -2.84 5.32
C VAL A 4 -5.37 -2.25 5.43
N ILE A 5 -4.75 -2.36 6.61
CA ILE A 5 -3.44 -1.78 6.91
C ILE A 5 -2.60 -2.76 7.73
N ASP A 6 -1.29 -2.61 7.68
CA ASP A 6 -0.40 -3.44 8.48
C ASP A 6 -0.52 -3.14 9.99
N ASN A 7 0.14 -3.97 10.79
CA ASN A 7 -0.03 -3.98 12.23
C ASN A 7 0.88 -2.98 12.96
N ALA A 8 1.49 -2.01 12.26
CA ALA A 8 2.47 -1.09 12.84
C ALA A 8 1.87 -0.26 13.99
N PRO A 9 2.63 0.03 15.08
CA PRO A 9 2.11 0.75 16.25
C PRO A 9 1.50 2.12 15.94
N ILE A 10 2.06 2.83 14.96
CA ILE A 10 1.56 4.11 14.43
C ILE A 10 0.10 4.03 13.95
N HIS A 11 -0.37 2.86 13.50
CA HIS A 11 -1.73 2.68 13.01
C HIS A 11 -2.77 2.37 14.10
N LYS A 12 -2.33 2.23 15.35
CA LYS A 12 -3.17 1.81 16.49
C LYS A 12 -3.31 2.89 17.56
N THR A 13 -2.99 4.13 17.23
CA THR A 13 -3.16 5.22 18.19
C THR A 13 -4.65 5.57 18.31
N GLU A 14 -5.04 6.12 19.47
CA GLU A 14 -6.42 6.55 19.69
C GLU A 14 -6.89 7.57 18.64
N GLU A 15 -5.99 8.42 18.17
CA GLU A 15 -6.27 9.43 17.15
C GLU A 15 -6.68 8.79 15.82
N VAL A 16 -5.99 7.72 15.41
CA VAL A 16 -6.31 6.98 14.17
C VAL A 16 -7.66 6.28 14.30
N GLU A 17 -7.95 5.66 15.46
CA GLU A 17 -9.24 5.03 15.72
C GLU A 17 -10.39 6.06 15.72
N LYS A 18 -10.21 7.20 16.41
CA LYS A 18 -11.17 8.31 16.43
C LYS A 18 -11.43 8.83 15.02
N LEU A 19 -10.39 9.03 14.21
CA LEU A 19 -10.50 9.50 12.84
C LEU A 19 -11.33 8.52 11.98
N CYS A 20 -11.03 7.23 12.04
CA CYS A 20 -11.75 6.22 11.26
C CYS A 20 -13.21 6.07 11.72
N LYS A 21 -13.46 6.10 13.04
CA LYS A 21 -14.81 6.08 13.59
C LYS A 21 -15.65 7.26 13.11
N ASN A 22 -15.09 8.47 13.15
CA ASN A 22 -15.76 9.69 12.66
C ASN A 22 -16.06 9.61 11.16
N ALA A 23 -15.17 9.00 10.38
CA ALA A 23 -15.36 8.75 8.95
C ALA A 23 -16.28 7.56 8.62
N LYS A 24 -16.86 6.88 9.63
CA LYS A 24 -17.63 5.63 9.44
C LYS A 24 -16.84 4.56 8.64
N ALA A 25 -15.53 4.52 8.86
CA ALA A 25 -14.62 3.58 8.26
C ALA A 25 -14.25 2.48 9.26
N ARG A 26 -14.13 1.24 8.79
CA ARG A 26 -13.65 0.10 9.58
C ARG A 26 -12.20 -0.15 9.26
N ILE A 27 -11.34 -0.24 10.28
CA ILE A 27 -9.95 -0.69 10.13
C ILE A 27 -9.89 -2.21 10.31
N VAL A 28 -9.12 -2.87 9.46
CA VAL A 28 -8.72 -4.27 9.57
C VAL A 28 -7.20 -4.30 9.55
N HIS A 29 -6.59 -4.72 10.66
CA HIS A 29 -5.15 -4.92 10.73
C HIS A 29 -4.79 -6.30 10.20
N THR A 30 -3.72 -6.37 9.41
CA THR A 30 -3.14 -7.65 8.99
C THR A 30 -2.37 -8.30 10.15
N ALA A 31 -1.99 -9.58 9.99
CA ALA A 31 -1.18 -10.26 10.99
C ALA A 31 0.22 -9.60 11.14
N PRO A 32 0.82 -9.61 12.35
CA PRO A 32 2.17 -9.10 12.55
C PRO A 32 3.18 -9.81 11.62
N PHE A 33 4.07 -9.04 10.99
CA PHE A 33 5.15 -9.54 10.12
C PHE A 33 4.66 -10.31 8.87
N SER A 34 3.40 -10.13 8.47
CA SER A 34 2.81 -10.77 7.29
C SER A 34 2.57 -9.75 6.17
N CYS A 35 3.61 -9.43 5.42
CA CYS A 35 3.54 -8.49 4.30
C CYS A 35 2.65 -9.02 3.15
N GLU A 36 2.62 -10.33 2.98
CA GLU A 36 1.80 -11.05 1.99
C GLU A 36 0.29 -10.89 2.21
N LEU A 37 -0.13 -10.48 3.41
CA LEU A 37 -1.53 -10.18 3.72
C LEU A 37 -1.92 -8.72 3.45
N ASN A 38 -0.96 -7.86 3.08
CA ASN A 38 -1.20 -6.44 2.82
C ASN A 38 -1.09 -6.15 1.31
N PRO A 39 -2.21 -5.98 0.57
CA PRO A 39 -2.19 -5.80 -0.89
C PRO A 39 -1.31 -4.65 -1.38
N ILE A 40 -1.15 -3.59 -0.58
CA ILE A 40 -0.33 -2.43 -0.95
C ILE A 40 1.15 -2.80 -1.16
N GLU A 41 1.65 -3.86 -0.52
CA GLU A 41 3.02 -4.34 -0.72
C GLU A 41 3.25 -4.84 -2.14
N VAL A 42 2.26 -5.53 -2.72
CA VAL A 42 2.30 -5.98 -4.12
C VAL A 42 2.21 -4.78 -5.06
N VAL A 43 1.37 -3.79 -4.74
CA VAL A 43 1.29 -2.51 -5.47
C VAL A 43 2.64 -1.79 -5.48
N PHE A 44 3.32 -1.71 -4.33
CA PHE A 44 4.67 -1.16 -4.24
C PHE A 44 5.68 -1.99 -5.04
N GLY A 45 5.50 -3.30 -5.16
CA GLY A 45 6.27 -4.14 -6.07
C GLY A 45 6.14 -3.71 -7.53
N PHE A 46 4.92 -3.51 -8.03
CA PHE A 46 4.66 -3.00 -9.38
C PHE A 46 5.27 -1.61 -9.58
N TYR A 47 5.05 -0.73 -8.61
CA TYR A 47 5.47 0.67 -8.64
C TYR A 47 6.99 0.83 -8.65
N LYS A 48 7.71 0.17 -7.72
CA LYS A 48 9.18 0.27 -7.61
C LYS A 48 9.91 -0.14 -8.89
N ARG A 49 9.39 -1.13 -9.62
CA ARG A 49 9.95 -1.57 -10.92
C ARG A 49 9.85 -0.52 -12.03
N ARG A 50 9.02 0.51 -11.85
CA ARG A 50 8.79 1.59 -12.81
C ARG A 50 9.50 2.89 -12.45
N VAL A 51 9.95 3.03 -11.21
CA VAL A 51 10.70 4.20 -10.75
C VAL A 51 12.11 4.12 -11.31
N HIS A 52 12.42 5.00 -12.26
CA HIS A 52 13.76 5.15 -12.83
C HIS A 52 14.26 6.55 -12.48
N LEU A 53 15.23 6.62 -11.58
CA LEU A 53 15.85 7.88 -11.16
C LEU A 53 17.15 8.08 -11.93
N PRO A 54 17.38 9.26 -12.52
CA PRO A 54 18.68 9.64 -13.03
C PRO A 54 19.75 9.65 -11.91
N PRO A 55 21.02 9.33 -12.20
CA PRO A 55 22.08 9.24 -11.19
C PRO A 55 22.36 10.55 -10.43
N ASP A 56 21.99 11.70 -11.00
CA ASP A 56 22.22 13.05 -10.49
C ASP A 56 21.07 13.59 -9.62
N VAL A 57 19.99 12.83 -9.44
CA VAL A 57 18.86 13.20 -8.57
C VAL A 57 19.23 12.98 -7.11
N ALA A 58 19.42 14.09 -6.38
CA ALA A 58 19.90 14.05 -4.99
C ALA A 58 18.93 14.65 -3.94
N SER A 59 17.78 15.19 -4.36
CA SER A 59 16.82 15.82 -3.42
C SER A 59 15.42 15.22 -3.48
N PRO A 60 14.68 15.20 -2.36
CA PRO A 60 13.29 14.74 -2.37
C PRO A 60 12.42 15.48 -3.40
N SER A 61 12.60 16.79 -3.55
CA SER A 61 11.83 17.60 -4.52
C SER A 61 12.09 17.20 -5.97
N THR A 62 13.29 16.71 -6.28
CA THR A 62 13.65 16.23 -7.62
C THR A 62 13.25 14.78 -7.87
N VAL A 63 13.07 13.98 -6.81
CA VAL A 63 12.57 12.58 -6.89
C VAL A 63 11.06 12.51 -7.14
N VAL A 64 10.28 13.41 -6.53
CA VAL A 64 8.79 13.36 -6.56
C VAL A 64 8.18 13.26 -7.97
N PRO A 65 8.62 14.00 -9.00
CA PRO A 65 8.06 13.88 -10.34
C PRO A 65 8.24 12.49 -10.96
N PHE A 66 9.34 11.80 -10.66
CA PHE A 66 9.59 10.44 -11.15
C PHE A 66 8.69 9.42 -10.44
N LEU A 67 8.49 9.62 -9.13
CA LEU A 67 7.55 8.84 -8.33
C LEU A 67 6.11 9.00 -8.85
N ASP A 68 5.63 10.22 -9.05
CA ASP A 68 4.29 10.49 -9.60
C ASP A 68 4.12 9.88 -10.99
N LYS A 69 5.10 10.09 -11.89
CA LYS A 69 5.08 9.50 -13.24
C LYS A 69 4.99 7.98 -13.20
N ALA A 70 5.82 7.33 -12.38
CA ALA A 70 5.83 5.88 -12.26
C ALA A 70 4.53 5.35 -11.65
N PHE A 71 3.99 6.02 -10.62
CA PHE A 71 2.75 5.62 -9.96
C PHE A 71 1.55 5.65 -10.92
N ARG A 72 1.47 6.66 -11.80
CA ARG A 72 0.42 6.75 -12.84
C ARG A 72 0.42 5.60 -13.85
N THR A 73 1.50 4.82 -13.93
CA THR A 73 1.60 3.65 -14.82
C THR A 73 1.26 2.33 -14.13
N VAL A 74 0.91 2.35 -12.83
CA VAL A 74 0.28 1.21 -12.15
C VAL A 74 -1.15 1.09 -12.65
N THR A 75 -1.50 -0.07 -13.17
CA THR A 75 -2.81 -0.30 -13.81
C THR A 75 -3.87 -0.74 -12.80
N GLN A 76 -5.15 -0.52 -13.13
CA GLN A 76 -6.26 -1.05 -12.34
C GLN A 76 -6.21 -2.59 -12.26
N GLN A 77 -5.79 -3.27 -13.33
CA GLN A 77 -5.65 -4.72 -13.35
C GLN A 77 -4.57 -5.20 -12.36
N GLU A 78 -3.44 -4.51 -12.27
CA GLU A 78 -2.41 -4.80 -11.27
C GLU A 78 -2.93 -4.60 -9.83
N VAL A 79 -3.67 -3.52 -9.58
CA VAL A 79 -4.31 -3.30 -8.27
C VAL A 79 -5.31 -4.41 -7.97
N SER A 80 -6.19 -4.79 -8.89
CA SER A 80 -7.10 -5.91 -8.69
C SER A 80 -6.37 -7.23 -8.42
N SER A 81 -5.27 -7.48 -9.14
CA SER A 81 -4.44 -8.68 -8.92
C SER A 81 -3.81 -8.73 -7.52
N SER A 82 -3.46 -7.57 -6.95
CA SER A 82 -2.92 -7.50 -5.59
C SER A 82 -3.92 -7.93 -4.53
N ILE A 83 -5.20 -7.61 -4.74
CA ILE A 83 -6.29 -7.99 -3.83
C ILE A 83 -6.52 -9.51 -3.93
N ASN A 84 -6.61 -10.03 -5.16
CA ASN A 84 -6.82 -11.46 -5.40
C ASN A 84 -5.65 -12.32 -4.87
N SER A 85 -4.43 -11.79 -4.89
CA SER A 85 -3.25 -12.46 -4.34
C SER A 85 -3.41 -12.74 -2.85
N VAL A 86 -3.97 -11.80 -2.09
CA VAL A 86 -4.22 -12.00 -0.65
C VAL A 86 -5.32 -13.02 -0.42
N GLU A 87 -6.40 -12.97 -1.19
CA GLU A 87 -7.48 -13.95 -1.11
C GLU A 87 -6.97 -15.38 -1.36
N THR A 88 -6.16 -15.56 -2.40
CA THR A 88 -5.55 -16.86 -2.74
C THR A 88 -4.59 -17.32 -1.65
N PHE A 89 -3.85 -16.40 -1.02
CA PHE A 89 -2.94 -16.73 0.08
C PHE A 89 -3.70 -17.19 1.34
N VAL A 90 -4.82 -16.54 1.67
CA VAL A 90 -5.64 -16.87 2.85
C VAL A 90 -6.47 -18.14 2.62
N HIS A 91 -6.94 -18.35 1.39
CA HIS A 91 -7.76 -19.50 0.98
C HIS A 91 -7.10 -20.25 -0.18
N PRO A 92 -5.99 -20.98 0.08
CA PRO A 92 -5.39 -21.82 -0.93
C PRO A 92 -6.36 -22.96 -1.26
N LEU A 93 -6.74 -23.07 -2.54
CA LEU A 93 -7.52 -24.18 -3.08
C LEU A 93 -6.76 -25.50 -3.00
#